data_AF-A0A4Q6BPX2-F1
#
_entry.id   AF-A0A4Q6BPX2-F1
#
_cell.length_a   1.000
_cell.length_b   1.000
_cell.length_c   1.000
_cell.angle_alpha   90.00
_cell.angle_beta   90.00
_cell.angle_gamma   90.00
#
_symmetry.space_group_name_H-M   'P 1'
#
loop_
_entity.id
_entity.type
_entity.pdbx_description
1 polymer ?
#
loop_
_entity_poly.entity_id
_entity_poly.type
_entity_poly.pdbx_seq_one_letter_code
_entity_poly.pdbx_strand_id
1 'polypeptide(L)'
;DLSRFKGSVPMELFGQTDFPQIGELPYFLTVGPYAFYWFQIQEKSTLESGQWLLKQPVILDVDQEQLRTLSARENWKRFERNLRSYLPKARWFAGKGRKISKIELSDLLFVKQYERQEESGLALINVTYSEGLSELYSLPLSFADGERAERVKTDKSDMVIAETATGIFYEAILDGAFDQAMLELVLKKKSVVGKAGKIQSEFVSTLPTLAEGEEEIPSPTLAGLEQSNSSMLFGKRYYLKMYRKFEEGENPEIEIGRFFAKKGYTGTAPYLGSLSYSSGGKVYSLAVVQQLVENESDGWTLMLSQVSQLSERLISEGSSIPCTTDLPNEPLSVMRTKKPSEDYQQLAGYTLRLATMLGHRTAEMHLALGVEDRDSAFIPEPHTPFY
;
A
#
# COMPACT_ATOMS: atom_id res chain seq x y z
N ASP A 1 -17.26 6.79 34.35
CA ASP A 1 -17.53 8.23 34.29
C ASP A 1 -16.23 8.96 34.01
N LEU A 2 -16.22 9.85 33.01
CA LEU A 2 -15.06 10.63 32.55
C LEU A 2 -15.12 12.11 33.00
N SER A 3 -16.15 12.51 33.75
CA SER A 3 -16.40 13.89 34.21
C SER A 3 -15.19 14.59 34.84
N ARG A 4 -14.36 13.87 35.60
CA ARG A 4 -13.13 14.40 36.23
C ARG A 4 -12.04 14.84 35.24
N PHE A 5 -12.14 14.44 33.98
CA PHE A 5 -11.20 14.77 32.90
C PHE A 5 -11.78 15.80 31.91
N LYS A 6 -12.83 16.52 32.31
CA LYS A 6 -13.45 17.57 31.49
C LYS A 6 -12.39 18.52 30.91
N GLY A 7 -12.45 18.73 29.60
CA GLY A 7 -11.49 19.55 28.87
C GLY A 7 -10.26 18.81 28.35
N SER A 8 -10.05 17.55 28.74
CA SER A 8 -8.97 16.70 28.21
C SER A 8 -9.41 15.93 26.96
N VAL A 9 -8.44 15.48 26.17
CA VAL A 9 -8.65 14.67 24.96
C VAL A 9 -8.21 13.24 25.25
N PRO A 10 -9.09 12.22 25.14
CA PRO A 10 -8.69 10.82 25.20
C PRO A 10 -8.01 10.44 23.89
N MET A 11 -6.80 9.89 23.97
CA MET A 11 -6.10 9.28 22.84
C MET A 11 -6.14 7.77 22.99
N GLU A 12 -6.64 7.07 21.97
CA GLU A 12 -6.67 5.60 21.96
C GLU A 12 -5.24 5.06 21.76
N LEU A 13 -4.79 4.14 22.62
CA LEU A 13 -3.38 3.79 22.75
C LEU A 13 -2.81 2.98 21.57
N PHE A 14 -3.63 2.17 20.89
CA PHE A 14 -3.14 1.30 19.82
C PHE A 14 -3.08 2.02 18.46
N GLY A 15 -4.10 2.83 18.17
CA GLY A 15 -4.25 3.62 16.96
C GLY A 15 -3.83 5.08 17.09
N GLN A 16 -3.43 5.52 18.29
CA GLN A 16 -3.05 6.91 18.62
C GLN A 16 -4.01 7.95 18.03
N THR A 17 -5.30 7.60 18.04
CA THR A 17 -6.36 8.43 17.47
C THR A 17 -6.97 9.24 18.59
N ASP A 18 -7.03 10.56 18.40
CA ASP A 18 -7.72 11.46 19.31
C ASP A 18 -9.23 11.27 19.17
N PHE A 19 -9.87 11.02 20.30
CA PHE A 19 -11.32 11.01 20.39
C PHE A 19 -11.85 12.42 20.72
N PRO A 20 -13.16 12.69 20.55
CA PRO A 20 -13.74 13.98 20.91
C PRO A 20 -13.36 14.44 22.33
N GLN A 21 -13.21 15.74 22.53
CA GLN A 21 -12.88 16.28 23.86
C GLN A 21 -13.95 15.89 24.89
N ILE A 22 -13.53 15.54 26.10
CA ILE A 22 -14.47 15.22 27.18
C ILE A 22 -15.19 16.50 27.61
N GLY A 23 -16.48 16.57 27.32
CA GLY A 23 -17.37 17.68 27.68
C GLY A 23 -18.17 17.42 28.95
N GLU A 24 -19.26 18.18 29.12
CA GLU A 24 -20.21 18.00 30.24
C GLU A 24 -21.24 16.90 29.98
N LEU A 25 -21.46 16.55 28.72
CA LEU A 25 -22.42 15.52 28.31
C LEU A 25 -21.82 14.11 28.47
N PRO A 26 -22.67 13.07 28.63
CA PRO A 26 -22.23 11.68 28.62
C PRO A 26 -21.38 11.37 27.40
N TYR A 27 -20.25 10.72 27.63
CA TYR A 27 -19.29 10.39 26.59
C TYR A 27 -19.66 9.07 25.93
N PHE A 28 -20.15 9.12 24.69
CA PHE A 28 -20.64 7.95 23.97
C PHE A 28 -19.51 7.20 23.26
N LEU A 29 -19.41 5.89 23.50
CA LEU A 29 -18.49 4.98 22.85
C LEU A 29 -19.27 3.75 22.37
N THR A 30 -19.05 3.36 21.13
CA THR A 30 -19.58 2.09 20.60
C THR A 30 -18.52 1.00 20.80
N VAL A 31 -18.88 -0.04 21.54
CA VAL A 31 -18.00 -1.18 21.86
C VAL A 31 -18.65 -2.45 21.30
N GLY A 32 -17.92 -3.19 20.46
CA GLY A 32 -18.38 -4.49 19.95
C GLY A 32 -18.21 -5.63 20.96
N PRO A 33 -18.73 -6.83 20.68
CA PRO A 33 -18.52 -8.01 21.53
C PRO A 33 -17.02 -8.29 21.70
N TYR A 34 -16.57 -8.47 22.95
CA TYR A 34 -15.18 -8.69 23.34
C TYR A 34 -14.20 -7.53 23.03
N ALA A 35 -14.68 -6.36 22.61
CA ALA A 35 -13.82 -5.20 22.37
C ALA A 35 -13.54 -4.43 23.67
N PHE A 36 -12.38 -3.77 23.72
CA PHE A 36 -12.02 -2.82 24.78
C PHE A 36 -11.29 -1.63 24.16
N TYR A 37 -11.38 -0.47 24.81
CA TYR A 37 -10.58 0.72 24.47
C TYR A 37 -9.60 0.99 25.59
N TRP A 38 -8.39 1.38 25.23
CA TRP A 38 -7.38 1.87 26.16
C TRP A 38 -7.04 3.31 25.81
N PHE A 39 -7.29 4.23 26.76
CA PHE A 39 -7.10 5.65 26.53
C PHE A 39 -5.97 6.21 27.41
N GLN A 40 -5.12 7.04 26.81
CA GLN A 40 -4.29 7.99 27.53
C GLN A 40 -5.02 9.34 27.55
N ILE A 41 -5.23 9.90 28.74
CA ILE A 41 -5.85 11.22 28.88
C ILE A 41 -4.78 12.28 28.74
N GLN A 42 -4.92 13.15 27.74
CA GLN A 42 -4.02 14.27 27.51
C GLN A 42 -4.68 15.58 27.97
N GLU A 43 -4.05 16.27 28.92
CA GLU A 43 -4.41 17.64 29.25
C GLU A 43 -4.00 18.55 28.09
N LYS A 44 -4.96 19.34 27.61
CA LYS A 44 -4.74 20.19 26.44
C LYS A 44 -3.71 21.25 26.78
N SER A 45 -2.50 21.14 26.24
CA SER A 45 -1.64 22.31 26.12
C SER A 45 -2.35 23.31 25.22
N THR A 46 -2.43 24.56 25.64
CA THR A 46 -3.26 25.64 25.07
C THR A 46 -2.87 26.06 23.63
N LEU A 47 -2.15 25.22 22.89
CA LEU A 47 -1.65 25.52 21.55
C LEU A 47 -2.46 24.90 20.40
N GLU A 48 -3.39 23.98 20.64
CA GLU A 48 -4.03 23.24 19.52
C GLU A 48 -5.55 23.10 19.67
N SER A 49 -6.25 24.23 19.82
CA SER A 49 -7.72 24.27 19.84
C SER A 49 -8.27 25.14 18.73
N GLY A 50 -8.79 24.53 17.66
CA GLY A 50 -9.92 25.11 16.94
C GLY A 50 -9.63 26.16 15.87
N GLN A 51 -8.64 25.93 14.99
CA GLN A 51 -8.61 26.52 13.65
C GLN A 51 -8.27 25.44 12.62
N TRP A 52 -9.25 24.57 12.33
CA TRP A 52 -9.18 23.60 11.22
C TRP A 52 -9.95 24.07 9.98
N LEU A 53 -10.37 25.34 9.96
CA LEU A 53 -10.73 26.04 8.72
C LEU A 53 -9.43 26.47 8.02
N LEU A 54 -9.08 25.76 6.95
CA LEU A 54 -8.17 26.20 5.87
C LEU A 54 -6.83 26.77 6.35
N LYS A 55 -5.89 25.92 6.79
CA LYS A 55 -4.47 26.24 6.53
C LYS A 55 -4.23 25.91 5.06
N GLN A 56 -4.38 26.92 4.21
CA GLN A 56 -3.88 26.90 2.84
C GLN A 56 -2.45 26.32 2.83
N PRO A 57 -2.06 25.57 1.79
CA PRO A 57 -0.69 25.08 1.66
C PRO A 57 0.27 26.25 1.89
N VAL A 58 1.29 26.04 2.74
CA VAL A 58 2.25 27.11 3.03
C VAL A 58 2.92 27.48 1.71
N ILE A 59 2.80 28.75 1.32
CA ILE A 59 3.46 29.28 0.12
C ILE A 59 4.98 29.17 0.34
N LEU A 60 5.62 28.37 -0.50
CA LEU A 60 7.05 28.25 -0.65
C LEU A 60 7.55 29.26 -1.68
N ASP A 61 8.74 29.79 -1.44
CA ASP A 61 9.47 30.58 -2.42
C ASP A 61 10.36 29.64 -3.26
N VAL A 62 9.74 28.67 -3.94
CA VAL A 62 10.41 27.61 -4.72
C VAL A 62 9.62 27.37 -6.01
N ASP A 63 10.18 27.55 -7.20
CA ASP A 63 9.46 27.42 -8.49
C ASP A 63 9.72 26.09 -9.24
N GLN A 64 9.22 25.96 -10.48
CA GLN A 64 9.40 24.79 -11.36
C GLN A 64 10.87 24.46 -11.67
N GLU A 65 11.69 25.49 -11.94
CA GLU A 65 13.13 25.31 -12.20
C GLU A 65 13.84 24.73 -10.99
N GLN A 66 13.21 24.88 -9.82
CA GLN A 66 13.72 24.41 -8.55
C GLN A 66 13.31 22.99 -8.16
N LEU A 67 12.54 22.22 -8.95
CA LEU A 67 12.37 20.79 -8.68
C LEU A 67 13.75 20.08 -8.63
N ARG A 68 14.65 20.45 -9.54
CA ARG A 68 16.04 19.96 -9.56
C ARG A 68 16.89 20.53 -8.41
N THR A 69 16.58 21.74 -7.96
CA THR A 69 17.27 22.39 -6.85
C THR A 69 16.66 22.07 -5.48
N LEU A 70 15.59 21.27 -5.41
CA LEU A 70 14.98 20.80 -4.16
C LEU A 70 15.99 20.06 -3.28
N SER A 71 16.98 19.42 -3.91
CA SER A 71 18.11 18.79 -3.22
C SER A 71 19.09 19.76 -2.55
N ALA A 72 18.98 21.06 -2.81
CA ALA A 72 19.75 22.08 -2.09
C ALA A 72 19.25 22.22 -0.66
N ARG A 73 20.19 22.33 0.30
CA ARG A 73 19.90 22.30 1.74
C ARG A 73 18.83 23.30 2.19
N GLU A 74 18.88 24.53 1.67
CA GLU A 74 17.92 25.59 2.03
C GLU A 74 16.51 25.29 1.50
N ASN A 75 16.41 24.83 0.25
CA ASN A 75 15.13 24.47 -0.38
C ASN A 75 14.51 23.24 0.30
N TRP A 76 15.31 22.21 0.58
CA TRP A 76 14.85 21.04 1.31
C TRP A 76 14.32 21.38 2.70
N LYS A 77 15.02 22.23 3.46
CA LYS A 77 14.60 22.62 4.82
C LYS A 77 13.23 23.30 4.82
N ARG A 78 12.94 24.11 3.79
CA ARG A 78 11.62 24.75 3.62
C ARG A 78 10.56 23.73 3.23
N PHE A 79 10.88 22.81 2.33
CA PHE A 79 9.99 21.74 1.88
C PHE A 79 9.66 20.73 2.99
N GLU A 80 10.65 20.34 3.80
CA GLU A 80 10.53 19.48 4.98
C GLU A 80 9.42 19.96 5.92
N ARG A 81 9.31 21.28 6.13
CA ARG A 81 8.26 21.87 6.98
C ARG A 81 6.85 21.55 6.48
N ASN A 82 6.65 21.53 5.16
CA ASN A 82 5.39 21.14 4.55
C ASN A 82 5.18 19.62 4.63
N LEU A 83 6.23 18.83 4.39
CA LEU A 83 6.16 17.37 4.53
C LEU A 83 5.72 16.93 5.93
N ARG A 84 6.17 17.61 6.99
CA ARG A 84 5.73 17.33 8.37
C ARG A 84 4.22 17.47 8.55
N SER A 85 3.56 18.35 7.79
CA SER A 85 2.11 18.57 7.84
C SER A 85 1.35 17.68 6.85
N TYR A 86 2.00 17.27 5.77
CA TYR A 86 1.44 16.46 4.70
C TYR A 86 1.47 14.96 5.03
N LEU A 87 2.62 14.41 5.47
CA LEU A 87 2.80 12.97 5.68
C LEU A 87 1.78 12.35 6.65
N PRO A 88 1.40 12.97 7.79
CA PRO A 88 0.39 12.39 8.68
C PRO A 88 -0.99 12.24 8.04
N LYS A 89 -1.31 13.05 7.02
CA LYS A 89 -2.57 12.99 6.26
C LYS A 89 -2.51 11.96 5.15
N ALA A 90 -1.31 11.70 4.62
CA ALA A 90 -1.12 10.72 3.56
C ALA A 90 -1.55 9.32 4.06
N ARG A 91 -2.46 8.70 3.30
CA ARG A 91 -3.06 7.42 3.70
C ARG A 91 -2.02 6.31 3.87
N TRP A 92 -1.03 6.28 2.98
CA TRP A 92 0.05 5.30 2.90
C TRP A 92 1.13 5.46 3.96
N PHE A 93 1.14 6.58 4.70
CA PHE A 93 2.17 6.81 5.71
C PHE A 93 1.92 5.93 6.94
N ALA A 94 2.85 5.01 7.22
CA ALA A 94 2.75 4.10 8.37
C ALA A 94 3.14 4.79 9.70
N GLY A 95 3.70 5.99 9.63
CA GLY A 95 4.11 6.80 10.79
C GLY A 95 2.99 7.54 11.53
N LYS A 96 1.72 7.18 11.32
CA LYS A 96 0.58 7.88 11.96
C LYS A 96 0.67 7.81 13.49
N GLY A 97 0.29 8.90 14.15
CA GLY A 97 0.43 9.08 15.60
C GLY A 97 1.86 9.39 16.08
N ARG A 98 2.90 8.91 15.37
CA ARG A 98 4.30 9.13 15.77
C ARG A 98 4.75 10.56 15.47
N LYS A 99 5.37 11.21 16.46
CA LYS A 99 5.94 12.55 16.31
C LYS A 99 7.18 12.52 15.41
N ILE A 100 7.15 13.23 14.29
CA ILE A 100 8.28 13.36 13.36
C ILE A 100 9.31 14.34 13.92
N SER A 101 10.54 13.88 14.13
CA SER A 101 11.67 14.71 14.59
C SER A 101 12.42 15.35 13.43
N LYS A 102 12.62 14.60 12.33
CA LYS A 102 13.40 15.02 11.15
C LYS A 102 12.97 14.30 9.87
N ILE A 103 12.99 14.98 8.73
CA ILE A 103 12.82 14.35 7.41
C ILE A 103 14.02 14.70 6.53
N GLU A 104 14.78 13.70 6.12
CA GLU A 104 15.99 13.87 5.32
C GLU A 104 15.79 13.33 3.91
N LEU A 105 16.17 14.13 2.90
CA LEU A 105 16.26 13.64 1.53
C LEU A 105 17.51 12.76 1.38
N SER A 106 17.29 11.49 1.14
CA SER A 106 18.36 10.50 0.89
C SER A 106 18.82 10.52 -0.56
N ASP A 107 17.89 10.57 -1.50
CA ASP A 107 18.18 10.81 -2.93
C ASP A 107 16.95 11.41 -3.62
N LEU A 108 17.17 12.02 -4.79
CA LEU A 108 16.12 12.55 -5.65
C LEU A 108 16.42 12.16 -7.09
N LEU A 109 15.59 11.26 -7.64
CA LEU A 109 15.74 10.74 -9.00
C LEU A 109 14.74 11.40 -9.93
N PHE A 110 15.14 11.70 -11.17
CA PHE A 110 14.25 12.36 -12.14
C PHE A 110 13.76 11.36 -13.20
N VAL A 111 12.45 11.15 -13.22
CA VAL A 111 11.77 10.27 -14.16
C VAL A 111 11.22 11.10 -15.31
N LYS A 112 11.71 10.84 -16.53
CA LYS A 112 11.30 11.56 -17.75
C LYS A 112 9.93 11.10 -18.23
N GLN A 113 9.05 12.07 -18.47
CA GLN A 113 7.72 11.88 -19.04
C GLN A 113 7.74 12.29 -20.52
N TYR A 114 7.94 11.33 -21.43
CA TYR A 114 8.16 11.64 -22.85
C TYR A 114 6.98 12.32 -23.54
N GLU A 115 5.74 11.97 -23.18
CA GLU A 115 4.55 12.59 -23.77
C GLU A 115 4.44 14.08 -23.43
N ARG A 116 4.80 14.45 -22.19
CA ARG A 116 4.74 15.84 -21.72
C ARG A 116 6.04 16.62 -21.91
N GLN A 117 7.14 15.95 -22.25
CA GLN A 117 8.48 16.53 -22.24
C GLN A 117 8.84 17.17 -20.89
N GLU A 118 8.32 16.58 -19.80
CA GLU A 118 8.53 17.03 -18.41
C GLU A 118 9.26 15.94 -17.60
N GLU A 119 9.58 16.25 -16.35
CA GLU A 119 10.15 15.30 -15.40
C GLU A 119 9.43 15.38 -14.05
N SER A 120 9.26 14.22 -13.40
CA SER A 120 8.90 14.14 -11.99
C SER A 120 10.11 13.70 -11.16
N GLY A 121 10.14 14.13 -9.91
CA GLY A 121 11.06 13.61 -8.92
C GLY A 121 10.49 12.33 -8.27
N LEU A 122 11.34 11.34 -8.00
CA LEU A 122 11.10 10.31 -7.01
C LEU A 122 12.04 10.60 -5.84
N ALA A 123 11.52 11.23 -4.79
CA ALA A 123 12.27 11.55 -3.59
C ALA A 123 12.30 10.34 -2.66
N LEU A 124 13.49 9.95 -2.23
CA LEU A 124 13.66 8.96 -1.17
C LEU A 124 13.92 9.70 0.13
N ILE A 125 13.00 9.59 1.09
CA ILE A 125 13.02 10.37 2.32
C ILE A 125 13.18 9.46 3.54
N ASN A 126 14.15 9.78 4.39
CA ASN A 126 14.32 9.11 5.68
C ASN A 126 13.57 9.91 6.75
N VAL A 127 12.53 9.32 7.32
CA VAL A 127 11.70 9.93 8.35
C VAL A 127 12.17 9.42 9.70
N THR A 128 12.69 10.33 10.52
CA THR A 128 13.08 10.03 11.90
C THR A 128 11.99 10.51 12.84
N TYR A 129 11.63 9.66 13.78
CA TYR A 129 10.62 9.94 14.79
C TYR A 129 11.28 10.40 16.10
N SER A 130 10.51 10.91 17.05
CA SER A 130 11.00 11.17 18.40
C SER A 130 11.38 9.88 19.14
N GLU A 131 10.72 8.77 18.80
CA GLU A 131 10.95 7.45 19.38
C GLU A 131 10.87 6.37 18.28
N GLY A 132 11.68 5.31 18.41
CA GLY A 132 11.74 4.20 17.45
C GLY A 132 12.78 4.39 16.35
N LEU A 133 12.77 3.45 15.39
CA LEU A 133 13.68 3.45 14.24
C LEU A 133 13.20 4.43 13.16
N SER A 134 14.15 5.00 12.43
CA SER A 134 13.85 5.77 11.22
C SER A 134 13.31 4.86 10.13
N GLU A 135 12.45 5.41 9.28
CA GLU A 135 11.81 4.69 8.18
C GLU A 135 12.09 5.40 6.85
N LEU A 136 12.47 4.62 5.84
CA LEU A 136 12.71 5.13 4.49
C LEU A 136 11.42 5.06 3.68
N TYR A 137 11.06 6.15 3.01
CA TYR A 137 9.87 6.25 2.18
C TYR A 137 10.18 6.75 0.77
N SER A 138 9.36 6.37 -0.21
CA SER A 138 9.29 7.02 -1.51
C SER A 138 8.16 8.04 -1.58
N LEU A 139 8.51 9.19 -2.14
CA LEU A 139 7.58 10.27 -2.43
C LEU A 139 7.75 10.72 -3.89
N PRO A 140 6.87 10.27 -4.79
CA PRO A 140 6.74 10.83 -6.13
C PRO A 140 6.31 12.30 -6.05
N LEU A 141 7.06 13.17 -6.69
CA LEU A 141 6.89 14.62 -6.66
C LEU A 141 6.79 15.17 -8.09
N SER A 142 5.79 16.00 -8.32
CA SER A 142 5.64 16.76 -9.55
C SER A 142 5.42 18.24 -9.23
N PHE A 143 5.69 19.07 -10.23
CA PHE A 143 5.37 20.49 -10.20
C PHE A 143 4.37 20.82 -11.32
N ALA A 144 3.40 21.66 -11.00
CA ALA A 144 2.45 22.21 -11.97
C ALA A 144 2.28 23.70 -11.76
N ASP A 145 2.15 24.46 -12.86
CA ASP A 145 1.83 25.88 -12.89
C ASP A 145 0.54 26.14 -13.70
N GLY A 146 0.15 27.42 -13.76
CA GLY A 146 -0.97 27.91 -14.55
C GLY A 146 -2.27 27.12 -14.34
N GLU A 147 -2.97 26.81 -15.43
CA GLU A 147 -4.23 26.05 -15.35
C GLU A 147 -4.08 24.63 -14.77
N ARG A 148 -2.89 24.01 -14.95
CA ARG A 148 -2.66 22.66 -14.42
C ARG A 148 -2.60 22.68 -12.90
N ALA A 149 -1.96 23.70 -12.32
CA ALA A 149 -1.96 23.90 -10.88
C ALA A 149 -3.39 24.03 -10.33
N GLU A 150 -4.23 24.85 -10.97
CA GLU A 150 -5.62 25.06 -10.56
C GLU A 150 -6.48 23.79 -10.67
N ARG A 151 -6.28 22.99 -11.74
CA ARG A 151 -6.93 21.67 -11.87
C ARG A 151 -6.51 20.73 -10.74
N VAL A 152 -5.22 20.61 -10.45
CA VAL A 152 -4.73 19.74 -9.36
C VAL A 152 -5.24 20.20 -8.00
N LYS A 153 -5.27 21.51 -7.73
CA LYS A 153 -5.86 22.06 -6.50
C LYS A 153 -7.34 21.73 -6.36
N THR A 154 -8.08 21.67 -7.47
CA THR A 154 -9.52 21.38 -7.48
C THR A 154 -9.78 19.87 -7.33
N ASP A 155 -9.12 19.05 -8.15
CA ASP A 155 -9.42 17.63 -8.29
C ASP A 155 -8.68 16.75 -7.26
N LYS A 156 -7.53 17.24 -6.75
CA LYS A 156 -6.58 16.47 -5.94
C LYS A 156 -5.94 17.32 -4.83
N SER A 157 -6.73 18.15 -4.17
CA SER A 157 -6.27 19.06 -3.10
C SER A 157 -5.46 18.34 -2.01
N ASP A 158 -5.83 17.12 -1.65
CA ASP A 158 -5.13 16.30 -0.65
C ASP A 158 -3.72 15.85 -1.07
N MET A 159 -3.41 15.90 -2.37
CA MET A 159 -2.08 15.58 -2.91
C MET A 159 -1.16 16.80 -2.99
N VAL A 160 -1.68 18.02 -2.77
CA VAL A 160 -0.88 19.24 -2.78
C VAL A 160 0.00 19.29 -1.52
N ILE A 161 1.31 19.33 -1.72
CA ILE A 161 2.30 19.36 -0.63
C ILE A 161 2.64 20.80 -0.30
N ALA A 162 2.80 21.65 -1.32
CA ALA A 162 3.14 23.05 -1.15
C ALA A 162 2.68 23.90 -2.33
N GLU A 163 2.29 25.14 -2.04
CA GLU A 163 2.09 26.18 -3.05
C GLU A 163 3.34 27.01 -3.21
N THR A 164 3.46 27.73 -4.32
CA THR A 164 4.63 28.53 -4.65
C THR A 164 4.24 29.81 -5.37
N ALA A 165 5.18 30.73 -5.60
CA ALA A 165 4.88 31.94 -6.37
C ALA A 165 4.42 31.67 -7.81
N THR A 166 4.83 30.54 -8.40
CA THR A 166 4.61 30.22 -9.82
C THR A 166 3.73 29.00 -10.05
N GLY A 167 3.44 28.20 -9.02
CA GLY A 167 2.72 26.94 -9.16
C GLY A 167 2.65 26.14 -7.86
N ILE A 168 2.60 24.81 -7.95
CA ILE A 168 2.46 23.91 -6.80
C ILE A 168 3.38 22.70 -6.91
N PHE A 169 3.84 22.22 -5.75
CA PHE A 169 4.37 20.87 -5.59
C PHE A 169 3.26 19.94 -5.09
N TYR A 170 3.12 18.80 -5.76
CA TYR A 170 2.13 17.79 -5.42
C TYR A 170 2.71 16.39 -5.55
N GLU A 171 2.05 15.43 -4.92
CA GLU A 171 2.37 14.02 -5.06
C GLU A 171 2.01 13.54 -6.47
N ALA A 172 2.98 13.01 -7.21
CA ALA A 172 2.84 12.67 -8.64
C ALA A 172 2.01 11.40 -8.91
N ILE A 173 1.49 10.74 -7.88
CA ILE A 173 0.73 9.50 -8.04
C ILE A 173 -0.66 9.83 -8.56
N LEU A 174 -1.16 9.01 -9.48
CA LEU A 174 -2.33 9.32 -10.31
C LEU A 174 -2.10 10.50 -11.26
N ASP A 175 -0.88 11.02 -11.39
CA ASP A 175 -0.51 11.80 -12.56
C ASP A 175 -0.21 10.82 -13.69
N GLY A 176 -1.12 10.73 -14.66
CA GLY A 176 -1.05 9.71 -15.68
C GLY A 176 0.30 9.64 -16.42
N ALA A 177 0.94 10.80 -16.61
CA ALA A 177 2.25 10.86 -17.26
C ALA A 177 3.39 10.30 -16.39
N PHE A 178 3.32 10.48 -15.07
CA PHE A 178 4.29 9.89 -14.14
C PHE A 178 4.11 8.38 -14.02
N ASP A 179 2.87 7.93 -13.81
CA ASP A 179 2.55 6.51 -13.64
C ASP A 179 2.94 5.72 -14.89
N GLN A 180 2.64 6.25 -16.08
CA GLN A 180 3.07 5.69 -17.36
C GLN A 180 4.60 5.66 -17.50
N ALA A 181 5.30 6.75 -17.13
CA ALA A 181 6.75 6.77 -17.17
C ALA A 181 7.38 5.71 -16.25
N MET A 182 6.79 5.44 -15.08
CA MET A 182 7.25 4.39 -14.18
C MET A 182 7.05 2.98 -14.77
N LEU A 183 5.91 2.73 -15.42
CA LEU A 183 5.69 1.48 -16.15
C LEU A 183 6.67 1.34 -17.33
N GLU A 184 6.93 2.43 -18.07
CA GLU A 184 7.91 2.44 -19.17
C GLU A 184 9.32 2.07 -18.72
N LEU A 185 9.74 2.47 -17.50
CA LEU A 185 11.05 2.10 -16.99
C LEU A 185 11.23 0.58 -16.97
N VAL A 186 10.19 -0.15 -16.57
CA VAL A 186 10.17 -1.62 -16.55
C VAL A 186 10.12 -2.17 -17.97
N LEU A 187 9.09 -1.81 -18.74
CA LEU A 187 8.84 -2.40 -20.06
C LEU A 187 10.00 -2.15 -21.05
N LYS A 188 10.58 -0.95 -21.01
CA LYS A 188 11.69 -0.55 -21.89
C LYS A 188 13.07 -0.80 -21.28
N LYS A 189 13.15 -1.50 -20.13
CA LYS A 189 14.39 -1.86 -19.42
C LYS A 189 15.31 -0.65 -19.18
N LYS A 190 14.74 0.50 -18.83
CA LYS A 190 15.47 1.75 -18.60
C LYS A 190 15.98 1.83 -17.16
N SER A 191 17.02 2.63 -16.96
CA SER A 191 17.57 2.96 -15.64
C SER A 191 17.53 4.46 -15.42
N VAL A 192 17.40 4.89 -14.17
CA VAL A 192 17.48 6.31 -13.77
C VAL A 192 18.63 6.47 -12.78
N VAL A 193 19.54 7.40 -13.02
CA VAL A 193 20.67 7.66 -12.13
C VAL A 193 20.34 8.87 -11.26
N GLY A 194 20.42 8.67 -9.94
CA GLY A 194 20.29 9.71 -8.92
C GLY A 194 21.65 10.25 -8.51
N LYS A 195 21.69 11.04 -7.44
CA LYS A 195 22.96 11.56 -6.91
C LYS A 195 23.67 10.51 -6.03
N ALA A 196 22.90 9.73 -5.29
CA ALA A 196 23.43 8.75 -4.34
C ALA A 196 23.30 7.30 -4.84
N GLY A 197 22.32 7.03 -5.70
CA GLY A 197 22.09 5.69 -6.21
C GLY A 197 21.50 5.68 -7.62
N LYS A 198 20.93 4.54 -8.00
CA LYS A 198 20.28 4.37 -9.30
C LYS A 198 19.09 3.43 -9.20
N ILE A 199 18.10 3.69 -10.04
CA ILE A 199 17.00 2.78 -10.32
C ILE A 199 17.41 1.83 -11.42
N GLN A 200 17.20 0.54 -11.19
CA GLN A 200 17.39 -0.52 -12.16
C GLN A 200 16.06 -1.21 -12.39
N SER A 201 15.77 -1.47 -13.66
CA SER A 201 14.61 -2.24 -14.07
C SER A 201 15.00 -3.68 -14.33
N GLU A 202 14.02 -4.54 -14.08
CA GLU A 202 14.01 -5.90 -14.54
C GLU A 202 12.71 -6.13 -15.29
N PHE A 203 12.80 -6.84 -16.41
CA PHE A 203 11.65 -7.29 -17.16
C PHE A 203 11.83 -8.74 -17.56
N VAL A 204 10.84 -9.57 -17.20
CA VAL A 204 10.77 -10.99 -17.49
C VAL A 204 9.65 -11.20 -18.50
N SER A 205 10.01 -11.44 -19.76
CA SER A 205 9.06 -11.76 -20.81
C SER A 205 8.72 -13.26 -20.77
N THR A 206 7.82 -13.66 -19.88
CA THR A 206 7.24 -15.03 -19.91
C THR A 206 6.08 -15.16 -20.90
N LEU A 207 5.54 -14.04 -21.37
CA LEU A 207 4.35 -14.00 -22.22
C LEU A 207 4.69 -13.48 -23.62
N PRO A 208 4.55 -14.30 -24.68
CA PRO A 208 4.80 -13.91 -26.07
C PRO A 208 3.96 -12.71 -26.52
N THR A 209 2.73 -12.59 -26.01
CA THR A 209 1.76 -11.55 -26.38
C THR A 209 2.06 -10.15 -25.83
N LEU A 210 2.98 -10.02 -24.87
CA LEU A 210 3.42 -8.74 -24.31
C LEU A 210 4.86 -8.38 -24.72
N ALA A 211 5.49 -9.21 -25.57
CA ALA A 211 6.90 -9.11 -25.92
C ALA A 211 7.19 -8.02 -26.98
N GLU A 212 6.17 -7.47 -27.62
CA GLU A 212 6.31 -6.41 -28.62
C GLU A 212 6.11 -5.05 -27.97
N GLY A 213 7.22 -4.44 -27.53
CA GLY A 213 7.29 -3.11 -26.93
C GLY A 213 6.93 -1.93 -27.87
N GLU A 214 6.05 -2.18 -28.84
CA GLU A 214 5.53 -1.22 -29.82
C GLU A 214 4.08 -0.82 -29.55
N GLU A 215 3.34 -1.54 -28.69
CA GLU A 215 1.97 -1.15 -28.34
C GLU A 215 1.93 0.02 -27.34
N GLU A 216 1.03 0.97 -27.59
CA GLU A 216 0.77 2.13 -26.75
C GLU A 216 0.34 1.69 -25.32
N ILE A 217 0.94 2.32 -24.31
CA ILE A 217 0.61 2.04 -22.91
C ILE A 217 -0.77 2.68 -22.61
N PRO A 218 -1.78 1.91 -22.17
CA PRO A 218 -3.08 2.48 -21.85
C PRO A 218 -3.00 3.49 -20.72
N SER A 219 -3.93 4.45 -20.65
CA SER A 219 -3.98 5.40 -19.54
C SER A 219 -4.17 4.68 -18.18
N PRO A 220 -3.48 5.15 -17.13
CA PRO A 220 -3.57 4.54 -15.80
C PRO A 220 -4.88 4.86 -15.09
N THR A 221 -5.36 3.92 -14.29
CA THR A 221 -6.45 4.11 -13.32
C THR A 221 -6.03 3.57 -11.95
N LEU A 222 -6.61 4.10 -10.86
CA LEU A 222 -6.26 3.64 -9.51
C LEU A 222 -6.78 2.21 -9.26
N ALA A 223 -5.90 1.32 -8.82
CA ALA A 223 -6.27 -0.03 -8.43
C ALA A 223 -6.77 -0.05 -6.97
N GLY A 224 -8.05 0.27 -6.76
CA GLY A 224 -8.70 0.15 -5.46
C GLY A 224 -8.03 0.91 -4.30
N LEU A 225 -8.38 0.56 -3.06
CA LEU A 225 -7.96 1.26 -1.84
C LEU A 225 -6.96 0.45 -0.99
N GLU A 226 -5.94 -0.19 -1.57
CA GLU A 226 -4.90 -0.87 -0.77
C GLU A 226 -4.13 0.12 0.14
N GLN A 227 -4.01 -0.16 1.44
CA GLN A 227 -3.75 0.87 2.46
C GLN A 227 -2.31 1.43 2.55
N SER A 228 -1.29 0.65 2.20
CA SER A 228 0.11 1.02 2.44
C SER A 228 0.92 1.34 1.18
N ASN A 229 0.45 0.92 0.00
CA ASN A 229 1.14 1.09 -1.28
C ASN A 229 0.27 1.86 -2.28
N SER A 230 0.83 2.17 -3.46
CA SER A 230 0.07 2.80 -4.54
C SER A 230 0.08 1.92 -5.78
N SER A 231 -1.11 1.61 -6.27
CA SER A 231 -1.29 0.63 -7.32
C SER A 231 -2.12 1.21 -8.47
N MET A 232 -1.67 0.99 -9.69
CA MET A 232 -2.24 1.54 -10.91
C MET A 232 -2.51 0.41 -11.92
N LEU A 233 -3.66 0.46 -12.56
CA LEU A 233 -4.07 -0.42 -13.65
C LEU A 233 -3.83 0.30 -14.97
N PHE A 234 -3.25 -0.39 -15.94
CA PHE A 234 -3.07 0.12 -17.30
C PHE A 234 -3.89 -0.74 -18.25
N GLY A 235 -5.12 -0.28 -18.52
CA GLY A 235 -6.12 -1.02 -19.27
C GLY A 235 -6.39 -2.38 -18.61
N LYS A 236 -6.38 -3.44 -19.42
CA LYS A 236 -6.58 -4.82 -18.98
C LYS A 236 -5.29 -5.64 -18.94
N ARG A 237 -4.13 -4.97 -18.96
CA ARG A 237 -2.84 -5.61 -19.25
C ARG A 237 -1.89 -5.58 -18.07
N TYR A 238 -1.71 -4.42 -17.46
CA TYR A 238 -0.68 -4.25 -16.42
C TYR A 238 -1.28 -3.80 -15.10
N TYR A 239 -0.75 -4.38 -14.02
CA TYR A 239 -0.89 -3.91 -12.66
C TYR A 239 0.50 -3.45 -12.20
N LEU A 240 0.66 -2.16 -11.93
CA LEU A 240 1.86 -1.57 -11.36
C LEU A 240 1.60 -1.26 -9.90
N LYS A 241 2.42 -1.79 -8.99
CA LYS A 241 2.37 -1.46 -7.57
C LYS A 241 3.69 -0.84 -7.14
N MET A 242 3.61 0.35 -6.58
CA MET A 242 4.74 1.13 -6.07
C MET A 242 4.76 1.06 -4.56
N TYR A 243 5.88 0.62 -4.01
CA TYR A 243 6.08 0.53 -2.57
C TYR A 243 6.35 1.91 -2.00
N ARG A 244 5.68 2.25 -0.88
CA ARG A 244 5.84 3.55 -0.22
C ARG A 244 6.85 3.55 0.89
N LYS A 245 6.82 2.53 1.75
CA LYS A 245 7.83 2.31 2.78
C LYS A 245 8.81 1.26 2.28
N PHE A 246 10.10 1.51 2.45
CA PHE A 246 11.16 0.62 2.01
C PHE A 246 11.82 -0.10 3.17
N GLU A 247 12.19 -1.35 2.89
CA GLU A 247 13.02 -2.19 3.73
C GLU A 247 14.24 -2.60 2.91
N GLU A 248 15.38 -2.76 3.59
CA GLU A 248 16.61 -3.20 2.93
C GLU A 248 16.47 -4.65 2.49
N GLY A 249 16.77 -4.93 1.23
CA GLY A 249 16.62 -6.23 0.62
C GLY A 249 15.58 -6.24 -0.50
N GLU A 250 15.43 -7.40 -1.12
CA GLU A 250 14.39 -7.65 -2.10
C GLU A 250 13.04 -7.90 -1.41
N ASN A 251 11.97 -7.32 -1.95
CA ASN A 251 10.63 -7.56 -1.45
C ASN A 251 10.19 -9.00 -1.77
N PRO A 252 9.62 -9.75 -0.80
CA PRO A 252 9.16 -11.13 -1.03
C PRO A 252 8.15 -11.27 -2.18
N GLU A 253 7.32 -10.26 -2.45
CA GLU A 253 6.39 -10.26 -3.58
C GLU A 253 7.11 -10.32 -4.94
N ILE A 254 8.27 -9.66 -5.04
CA ILE A 254 9.11 -9.70 -6.24
C ILE A 254 9.88 -11.02 -6.29
N GLU A 255 10.50 -11.43 -5.19
CA GLU A 255 11.29 -12.66 -5.10
C GLU A 255 10.45 -13.89 -5.46
N ILE A 256 9.29 -14.06 -4.81
CA ILE A 256 8.35 -15.16 -5.07
C ILE A 256 7.74 -15.06 -6.46
N GLY A 257 7.36 -13.85 -6.90
CA GLY A 257 6.78 -13.64 -8.23
C GLY A 257 7.74 -14.04 -9.35
N ARG A 258 9.02 -13.64 -9.23
CA ARG A 258 10.11 -14.02 -10.14
C ARG A 258 10.35 -15.53 -10.12
N PHE A 259 10.36 -16.14 -8.94
CA PHE A 259 10.50 -17.59 -8.78
C PHE A 259 9.36 -18.34 -9.50
N PHE A 260 8.10 -17.94 -9.28
CA PHE A 260 6.95 -18.54 -9.97
C PHE A 260 7.00 -18.37 -11.48
N ALA A 261 7.40 -17.20 -11.97
CA ALA A 261 7.60 -16.96 -13.39
C ALA A 261 8.65 -17.91 -13.99
N LYS A 262 9.79 -18.11 -13.31
CA LYS A 262 10.85 -19.05 -13.72
C LYS A 262 10.36 -20.50 -13.74
N LYS A 263 9.49 -20.88 -12.80
CA LYS A 263 8.91 -22.23 -12.70
C LYS A 263 7.70 -22.46 -13.61
N GLY A 264 7.18 -21.41 -14.24
CA GLY A 264 5.94 -21.49 -15.01
C GLY A 264 4.71 -21.79 -14.15
N TYR A 265 4.72 -21.41 -12.87
CA TYR A 265 3.56 -21.54 -12.00
C TYR A 265 2.51 -20.50 -12.39
N THR A 266 1.27 -20.94 -12.63
CA THR A 266 0.18 -20.11 -13.16
C THR A 266 -0.92 -19.83 -12.14
N GLY A 267 -0.74 -20.24 -10.88
CA GLY A 267 -1.72 -20.00 -9.82
C GLY A 267 -1.67 -18.60 -9.20
N THR A 268 -0.76 -17.74 -9.67
CA THR A 268 -0.69 -16.31 -9.30
C THR A 268 -0.76 -15.42 -10.54
N ALA A 269 -0.99 -14.12 -10.34
CA ALA A 269 -0.82 -13.13 -11.39
C ALA A 269 0.61 -13.24 -12.00
N PRO A 270 0.74 -13.33 -13.33
CA PRO A 270 2.05 -13.42 -13.96
C PRO A 270 2.95 -12.22 -13.62
N TYR A 271 4.14 -12.49 -13.10
CA TYR A 271 5.16 -11.48 -12.87
C TYR A 271 5.77 -11.02 -14.20
N LEU A 272 5.82 -9.70 -14.41
CA LEU A 272 6.37 -9.10 -15.63
C LEU A 272 7.69 -8.37 -15.37
N GLY A 273 7.90 -7.84 -14.17
CA GLY A 273 9.12 -7.12 -13.86
C GLY A 273 9.07 -6.32 -12.58
N SER A 274 10.14 -5.60 -12.30
CA SER A 274 10.26 -4.77 -11.11
C SER A 274 11.20 -3.59 -11.31
N LEU A 275 11.13 -2.64 -10.37
CA LEU A 275 12.10 -1.57 -10.20
C LEU A 275 12.76 -1.73 -8.83
N SER A 276 14.09 -1.61 -8.81
CA SER A 276 14.88 -1.57 -7.58
C SER A 276 15.75 -0.32 -7.54
N TYR A 277 16.01 0.19 -6.35
CA TYR A 277 16.98 1.25 -6.11
C TYR A 277 18.20 0.68 -5.41
N SER A 278 19.38 0.96 -5.95
CA SER A 278 20.66 0.56 -5.34
C SER A 278 21.49 1.78 -4.96
N SER A 279 22.02 1.79 -3.73
CA SER A 279 22.93 2.82 -3.22
C SER A 279 23.80 2.27 -2.10
N GLY A 280 25.11 2.53 -2.14
CA GLY A 280 26.05 2.13 -1.08
C GLY A 280 26.06 0.63 -0.77
N GLY A 281 25.82 -0.23 -1.77
CA GLY A 281 25.74 -1.69 -1.60
C GLY A 281 24.38 -2.21 -1.10
N LYS A 282 23.45 -1.32 -0.74
CA LYS A 282 22.09 -1.66 -0.34
C LYS A 282 21.15 -1.65 -1.54
N VAL A 283 20.14 -2.51 -1.49
CA VAL A 283 19.09 -2.63 -2.53
C VAL A 283 17.73 -2.48 -1.85
N TYR A 284 16.82 -1.79 -2.52
CA TYR A 284 15.45 -1.58 -2.08
C TYR A 284 14.50 -1.80 -3.25
N SER A 285 13.43 -2.57 -3.05
CA SER A 285 12.37 -2.72 -4.04
C SER A 285 11.50 -1.45 -4.11
N LEU A 286 11.35 -0.89 -5.31
CA LEU A 286 10.55 0.32 -5.55
C LEU A 286 9.16 0.01 -6.10
N ALA A 287 9.07 -0.94 -7.03
CA ALA A 287 7.83 -1.29 -7.66
C ALA A 287 7.86 -2.71 -8.24
N VAL A 288 6.67 -3.30 -8.38
CA VAL A 288 6.44 -4.57 -9.08
C VAL A 288 5.42 -4.34 -10.20
N VAL A 289 5.62 -5.02 -11.33
CA VAL A 289 4.69 -5.06 -12.45
C VAL A 289 4.24 -6.50 -12.66
N GLN A 290 2.93 -6.69 -12.66
CA GLN A 290 2.28 -7.97 -12.92
C GLN A 290 1.29 -7.81 -14.06
N GLN A 291 0.95 -8.92 -14.72
CA GLN A 291 -0.20 -8.93 -15.62
C GLN A 291 -1.47 -8.75 -14.79
N LEU A 292 -2.36 -7.88 -15.25
CA LEU A 292 -3.68 -7.76 -14.64
C LEU A 292 -4.50 -9.02 -14.95
N VAL A 293 -4.94 -9.71 -13.90
CA VAL A 293 -5.90 -10.81 -14.00
C VAL A 293 -7.28 -10.24 -13.75
N GLU A 294 -8.15 -10.25 -14.76
CA GLU A 294 -9.53 -9.81 -14.59
C GLU A 294 -10.28 -10.78 -13.67
N ASN A 295 -10.97 -10.23 -12.68
CA ASN A 295 -11.81 -10.98 -11.75
C ASN A 295 -13.08 -10.19 -11.43
N GLU A 296 -14.18 -10.92 -11.15
CA GLU A 296 -15.47 -10.32 -10.79
C GLU A 296 -15.55 -9.95 -9.31
N SER A 297 -14.81 -10.65 -8.45
CA SER A 297 -14.80 -10.46 -7.00
C SER A 297 -13.52 -11.01 -6.37
N ASP A 298 -13.25 -10.65 -5.12
CA ASP A 298 -12.21 -11.24 -4.29
C ASP A 298 -12.80 -12.34 -3.38
N GLY A 299 -11.93 -13.21 -2.85
CA GLY A 299 -12.36 -14.34 -2.03
C GLY A 299 -13.06 -13.94 -0.73
N TRP A 300 -12.71 -12.80 -0.14
CA TRP A 300 -13.32 -12.31 1.09
C TRP A 300 -14.75 -11.83 0.83
N THR A 301 -14.93 -10.95 -0.15
CA THR A 301 -16.24 -10.44 -0.57
C THR A 301 -17.17 -11.57 -1.00
N LEU A 302 -16.67 -12.52 -1.81
CA LEU A 302 -17.42 -13.68 -2.24
C LEU A 302 -17.89 -14.53 -1.05
N MET A 303 -17.00 -14.86 -0.11
CA MET A 303 -17.35 -15.70 1.04
C MET A 303 -18.32 -14.99 1.99
N LEU A 304 -18.15 -13.69 2.24
CA LEU A 304 -19.12 -12.92 3.03
C LEU A 304 -20.51 -12.93 2.38
N SER A 305 -20.59 -12.75 1.06
CA SER A 305 -21.86 -12.82 0.33
C SER A 305 -22.52 -14.19 0.49
N GLN A 306 -21.74 -15.27 0.40
CA GLN A 306 -22.26 -16.64 0.62
C GLN A 306 -22.77 -16.85 2.05
N VAL A 307 -22.05 -16.34 3.05
CA VAL A 307 -22.48 -16.42 4.47
C VAL A 307 -23.79 -15.64 4.69
N SER A 308 -23.92 -14.45 4.10
CA SER A 308 -25.17 -13.68 4.17
C SER A 308 -26.34 -14.42 3.52
N GLN A 309 -26.18 -14.96 2.32
CA GLN A 309 -27.22 -15.73 1.62
C GLN A 309 -27.65 -16.99 2.39
N LEU A 310 -26.68 -17.70 2.98
CA LEU A 310 -26.94 -18.84 3.85
C LEU A 310 -27.80 -18.44 5.05
N SER A 311 -27.45 -17.32 5.69
CA SER A 311 -28.14 -16.81 6.87
C SER A 311 -29.59 -16.44 6.55
N GLU A 312 -29.84 -15.78 5.42
CA GLU A 312 -31.19 -15.42 4.96
C GLU A 312 -32.05 -16.66 4.67
N ARG A 313 -31.50 -17.68 4.00
CA ARG A 313 -32.22 -18.93 3.72
C ARG A 313 -32.64 -19.63 5.01
N LEU A 314 -31.73 -19.77 5.97
CA LEU A 314 -32.00 -20.40 7.26
C LEU A 314 -33.14 -19.71 8.01
N ILE A 315 -33.16 -18.38 8.00
CA ILE A 315 -34.24 -17.58 8.60
C ILE A 315 -35.57 -17.83 7.87
N SER A 316 -35.57 -17.85 6.53
CA SER A 316 -36.78 -18.02 5.73
C SER A 316 -37.40 -19.42 5.81
N GLU A 317 -36.56 -20.46 5.85
CA GLU A 317 -36.98 -21.86 5.85
C GLU A 317 -37.28 -22.37 7.28
N GLY A 318 -37.05 -21.54 8.31
CA GLY A 318 -37.18 -21.94 9.73
C GLY A 318 -36.24 -23.08 10.13
N SER A 319 -35.20 -23.32 9.32
CA SER A 319 -34.26 -24.42 9.50
C SER A 319 -33.16 -23.99 10.46
N SER A 320 -32.86 -24.84 11.43
CA SER A 320 -31.65 -24.67 12.25
C SER A 320 -30.43 -25.13 11.45
N ILE A 321 -29.31 -24.41 11.58
CA ILE A 321 -28.03 -24.94 11.09
C ILE A 321 -27.82 -26.26 11.84
N PRO A 322 -27.53 -27.39 11.16
CA PRO A 322 -27.09 -28.58 11.84
C PRO A 322 -25.88 -28.18 12.66
N CYS A 323 -26.03 -28.19 13.98
CA CYS A 323 -25.03 -27.65 14.88
C CYS A 323 -23.68 -28.29 14.55
N THR A 324 -22.73 -27.51 14.02
CA THR A 324 -21.34 -27.94 13.93
C THR A 324 -20.74 -27.81 15.33
N THR A 325 -21.31 -28.50 16.32
CA THR A 325 -20.95 -28.33 17.74
C THR A 325 -19.53 -28.75 18.07
N ASP A 326 -18.80 -29.39 17.14
CA ASP A 326 -17.47 -29.92 17.41
C ASP A 326 -16.41 -29.28 16.52
N LEU A 327 -16.07 -28.02 16.77
CA LEU A 327 -14.74 -27.52 16.45
C LEU A 327 -14.15 -26.74 17.62
N PRO A 328 -13.59 -27.45 18.61
CA PRO A 328 -12.39 -26.94 19.26
C PRO A 328 -11.26 -27.98 19.22
N ASN A 329 -10.15 -27.62 18.57
CA ASN A 329 -8.83 -28.27 18.69
C ASN A 329 -8.72 -29.76 18.33
N GLU A 330 -9.38 -30.22 17.26
CA GLU A 330 -9.04 -31.53 16.72
C GLU A 330 -7.72 -31.51 15.94
N PRO A 331 -6.88 -32.56 16.04
CA PRO A 331 -5.70 -32.67 15.21
C PRO A 331 -6.03 -32.61 13.71
N LEU A 332 -5.15 -32.00 12.91
CA LEU A 332 -5.28 -31.91 11.44
C LEU A 332 -5.55 -33.28 10.79
N SER A 333 -5.01 -34.35 11.36
CA SER A 333 -5.22 -35.73 10.91
C SER A 333 -6.68 -36.18 10.99
N VAL A 334 -7.42 -35.74 11.99
CA VAL A 334 -8.85 -36.05 12.17
C VAL A 334 -9.69 -35.15 11.26
N MET A 335 -9.39 -33.85 11.22
CA MET A 335 -10.09 -32.90 10.35
C MET A 335 -10.02 -33.29 8.86
N ARG A 336 -8.91 -33.88 8.40
CA ARG A 336 -8.74 -34.35 7.01
C ARG A 336 -9.78 -35.39 6.59
N THR A 337 -10.31 -36.17 7.53
CA THR A 337 -11.28 -37.23 7.25
C THR A 337 -12.74 -36.83 7.49
N LYS A 338 -12.97 -35.70 8.17
CA LYS A 338 -14.32 -35.21 8.43
C LYS A 338 -14.92 -34.62 7.16
N LYS A 339 -16.16 -34.99 6.90
CA LYS A 339 -16.99 -34.36 5.87
C LYS A 339 -18.08 -33.54 6.57
N PRO A 340 -18.46 -32.37 6.03
CA PRO A 340 -19.67 -31.69 6.48
C PRO A 340 -20.89 -32.62 6.39
N SER A 341 -21.90 -32.44 7.24
CA SER A 341 -23.14 -33.23 7.17
C SER A 341 -23.81 -33.09 5.79
N GLU A 342 -24.60 -34.08 5.37
CA GLU A 342 -25.31 -34.04 4.09
C GLU A 342 -26.21 -32.79 3.98
N ASP A 343 -26.90 -32.43 5.06
CA ASP A 343 -27.72 -31.21 5.12
C ASP A 343 -26.89 -29.95 4.86
N TYR A 344 -25.70 -29.84 5.46
CA TYR A 344 -24.81 -28.71 5.23
C TYR A 344 -24.24 -28.71 3.80
N GLN A 345 -23.97 -29.89 3.23
CA GLN A 345 -23.54 -30.00 1.83
C GLN A 345 -24.64 -29.56 0.86
N GLN A 346 -25.90 -29.89 1.13
CA GLN A 346 -27.05 -29.43 0.33
C GLN A 346 -27.23 -27.91 0.43
N LEU A 347 -27.04 -27.36 1.63
CA LEU A 347 -27.22 -25.95 1.91
C LEU A 347 -26.09 -25.08 1.32
N ALA A 348 -24.83 -25.49 1.49
CA ALA A 348 -23.62 -24.70 1.21
C ALA A 348 -22.73 -25.31 0.10
N GLY A 349 -23.26 -26.21 -0.74
CA GLY A 349 -22.47 -26.99 -1.69
C GLY A 349 -21.58 -26.16 -2.64
N TYR A 350 -22.07 -25.01 -3.12
CA TYR A 350 -21.27 -24.11 -3.95
C TYR A 350 -20.08 -23.51 -3.19
N THR A 351 -20.32 -23.01 -1.98
CA THR A 351 -19.28 -22.47 -1.07
C THR A 351 -18.23 -23.54 -0.73
N LEU A 352 -18.66 -24.77 -0.43
CA LEU A 352 -17.75 -25.89 -0.14
C LEU A 352 -16.86 -26.23 -1.33
N ARG A 353 -17.40 -26.17 -2.56
CA ARG A 353 -16.61 -26.38 -3.78
C ARG A 353 -15.54 -25.29 -3.96
N LEU A 354 -15.89 -24.02 -3.71
CA LEU A 354 -14.93 -22.91 -3.77
C LEU A 354 -13.83 -23.06 -2.71
N ALA A 355 -14.20 -23.41 -1.47
CA ALA A 355 -13.23 -23.66 -0.40
C ALA A 355 -12.30 -24.84 -0.73
N THR A 356 -12.83 -25.92 -1.33
CA THR A 356 -12.03 -27.06 -1.80
C THR A 356 -11.05 -26.63 -2.90
N MET A 357 -11.51 -25.85 -3.87
CA MET A 357 -10.66 -25.33 -4.94
C MET A 357 -9.55 -24.44 -4.39
N LEU A 358 -9.86 -23.54 -3.45
CA LEU A 358 -8.86 -22.71 -2.78
C LEU A 358 -7.82 -23.57 -2.06
N GLY A 359 -8.25 -24.60 -1.32
CA GLY A 359 -7.34 -25.55 -0.66
C GLY A 359 -6.41 -26.26 -1.65
N HIS A 360 -6.92 -26.71 -2.79
CA HIS A 360 -6.10 -27.31 -3.86
C HIS A 360 -5.10 -26.30 -4.44
N ARG A 361 -5.53 -25.07 -4.76
CA ARG A 361 -4.64 -24.03 -5.30
C ARG A 361 -3.53 -23.64 -4.31
N THR A 362 -3.86 -23.54 -3.03
CA THR A 362 -2.86 -23.30 -1.97
C THR A 362 -1.86 -24.46 -1.87
N ALA A 363 -2.33 -25.71 -1.97
CA ALA A 363 -1.45 -26.88 -1.97
C ALA A 363 -0.54 -26.91 -3.22
N GLU A 364 -1.07 -26.61 -4.40
CA GLU A 364 -0.29 -26.48 -5.63
C GLU A 364 0.80 -25.41 -5.51
N MET A 365 0.47 -24.26 -4.90
CA MET A 365 1.43 -23.19 -4.62
C MET A 365 2.56 -23.67 -3.71
N HIS A 366 2.22 -24.35 -2.60
CA HIS A 366 3.22 -24.90 -1.68
C HIS A 366 4.09 -25.96 -2.35
N LEU A 367 3.52 -26.82 -3.19
CA LEU A 367 4.27 -27.80 -3.97
C LEU A 367 5.23 -27.11 -4.94
N ALA A 368 4.82 -26.02 -5.59
CA ALA A 368 5.68 -25.23 -6.47
C ALA A 368 6.84 -24.57 -5.72
N LEU A 369 6.60 -24.04 -4.51
CA LEU A 369 7.63 -23.48 -3.64
C LEU A 369 8.58 -24.54 -3.08
N GLY A 370 8.07 -25.73 -2.76
CA GLY A 370 8.84 -26.83 -2.17
C GLY A 370 9.64 -27.68 -3.16
N VAL A 371 9.69 -27.31 -4.45
CA VAL A 371 10.53 -28.02 -5.43
C VAL A 371 11.99 -27.72 -5.12
N GLU A 372 12.76 -28.75 -4.78
CA GLU A 372 14.23 -28.65 -4.66
C GLU A 372 14.82 -28.13 -5.98
N ASP A 373 15.20 -26.85 -5.98
CA ASP A 373 15.98 -26.21 -7.02
C ASP A 373 17.34 -25.80 -6.45
N ARG A 374 18.30 -25.51 -7.33
CA ARG A 374 19.58 -24.90 -6.97
C ARG A 374 19.45 -23.42 -6.56
N ASP A 375 18.24 -22.93 -6.33
CA ASP A 375 17.98 -21.58 -5.89
C ASP A 375 18.10 -21.51 -4.37
N SER A 376 19.19 -20.94 -3.87
CA SER A 376 19.52 -20.96 -2.44
C SER A 376 18.44 -20.34 -1.55
N ALA A 377 17.65 -19.40 -2.08
CA ALA A 377 16.58 -18.75 -1.32
C ALA A 377 15.35 -19.66 -1.09
N PHE A 378 15.21 -20.74 -1.88
CA PHE A 378 14.07 -21.65 -1.83
C PHE A 378 14.47 -23.08 -1.46
N ILE A 379 15.68 -23.27 -0.90
CA ILE A 379 16.09 -24.56 -0.36
C ILE A 379 15.36 -24.78 0.97
N PRO A 380 14.60 -25.89 1.12
CA PRO A 380 13.95 -26.19 2.39
C PRO A 380 14.98 -26.35 3.52
N GLU A 381 14.77 -25.63 4.61
CA GLU A 381 15.59 -25.77 5.82
C GLU A 381 14.94 -26.75 6.82
N PRO A 382 15.74 -27.47 7.62
CA PRO A 382 15.20 -28.27 8.70
C PRO A 382 14.43 -27.38 9.68
N HIS A 383 13.22 -27.79 10.04
CA HIS A 383 12.47 -27.13 11.09
C HIS A 383 13.28 -27.19 12.40
N THR A 384 13.56 -26.02 12.99
CA THR A 384 14.16 -25.92 14.32
C THR A 384 13.17 -25.23 15.27
N PRO A 385 13.15 -25.55 16.58
CA PRO A 385 12.21 -24.92 17.52
C PRO A 385 12.44 -23.42 17.76
N PHE A 386 13.45 -22.83 17.13
CA PHE A 386 13.86 -21.44 17.29
C PHE A 386 13.38 -20.52 16.16
N TYR A 387 12.67 -21.08 15.17
CA TYR A 387 12.01 -20.35 14.09
C TYR A 387 10.50 -20.52 14.15
#